data_AF-A0A318XHJ3-F1
#
_entry.id   AF-A0A318XHJ3-F1
#
_cell.length_a   1.000
_cell.length_b   1.000
_cell.length_c   1.000
_cell.angle_alpha   90.00
_cell.angle_beta   90.00
_cell.angle_gamma   90.00
#
_symmetry.space_group_name_H-M   'P 1'
#
loop_
_entity.id
_entity.type
_entity.pdbx_description
1 polymer ?
#
loop_
_entity_poly.entity_id
_entity_poly.type
_entity_poly.pdbx_seq_one_letter_code
_entity_poly.pdbx_strand_id
1 'polypeptide(L)' 'MDNTKKYFVIGFYVLINLFIILFTRNLIYSINSIGITSIALGFIYRFLPQLFGSKYKKDLFIFPISAGVICILLVNIIY' A
#
# COMPACT_ATOMS: atom_id res chain seq x y z
N MET A 1 3.76 -6.58 -22.01
CA MET A 1 4.55 -6.52 -20.77
C MET A 1 4.02 -7.60 -19.83
N ASP A 2 4.80 -8.66 -19.61
CA ASP A 2 4.40 -9.82 -18.79
C ASP A 2 3.93 -9.40 -17.39
N ASN A 3 2.87 -10.05 -16.90
CA ASN A 3 2.29 -9.74 -15.59
C ASN A 3 3.35 -9.81 -14.46
N THR A 4 4.33 -10.71 -14.57
CA THR A 4 5.48 -10.84 -13.67
C THR A 4 6.28 -9.55 -13.50
N LYS A 5 6.52 -8.79 -14.60
CA LYS A 5 7.25 -7.52 -14.55
C LYS A 5 6.47 -6.45 -13.79
N LYS A 6 5.14 -6.44 -13.90
CA LYS A 6 4.27 -5.48 -13.19
C LYS A 6 4.29 -5.74 -11.67
N TYR A 7 4.23 -6.99 -11.24
CA TYR A 7 4.27 -7.33 -9.82
C TYR A 7 5.63 -7.03 -9.18
N PHE A 8 6.73 -7.24 -9.92
CA PHE A 8 8.06 -6.89 -9.46
C PHE A 8 8.19 -5.39 -9.18
N VAL A 9 7.67 -4.54 -10.08
CA VAL A 9 7.67 -3.08 -9.89
C VAL A 9 6.84 -2.68 -8.67
N ILE A 10 5.66 -3.27 -8.46
CA ILE A 10 4.82 -2.98 -7.28
C ILE A 10 5.53 -3.42 -6.00
N GLY A 11 6.10 -4.62 -5.96
CA GLY A 11 6.85 -5.12 -4.79
C GLY A 11 8.06 -4.27 -4.46
N PHE A 12 8.81 -3.85 -5.48
CA PHE A 12 9.94 -2.93 -5.32
C PHE A 12 9.50 -1.56 -4.77
N TYR A 13 8.34 -1.06 -5.22
CA TYR A 13 7.75 0.18 -4.73
C TYR A 13 7.33 0.11 -3.25
N VAL A 14 6.77 -1.03 -2.82
CA VAL A 14 6.44 -1.28 -1.40
C VAL A 14 7.71 -1.35 -0.55
N LEU A 15 8.77 -2.01 -1.06
CA LEU A 15 10.08 -2.06 -0.41
C LEU A 15 10.67 -0.67 -0.20
N ILE A 16 10.65 0.20 -1.23
CA ILE A 16 11.14 1.58 -1.12
C ILE A 16 10.35 2.34 -0.04
N ASN A 17 9.03 2.23 -0.02
CA ASN A 17 8.23 2.91 1.00
C ASN A 17 8.52 2.40 2.41
N LEU A 18 8.77 1.10 2.59
CA LEU A 18 9.23 0.54 3.86
C LEU A 18 10.57 1.14 4.30
N PHE A 19 11.52 1.33 3.38
CA PHE A 19 12.76 2.04 3.68
C PHE A 19 12.49 3.50 4.11
N ILE A 20 11.63 4.22 3.41
CA ILE A 20 11.29 5.60 3.79
C ILE A 20 10.70 5.63 5.20
N ILE A 21 9.78 4.71 5.53
CA ILE A 21 9.16 4.62 6.86
C ILE A 21 10.19 4.38 7.96
N LEU A 22 11.14 3.47 7.74
CA LEU A 22 12.14 3.08 8.74
C LEU A 22 13.24 4.13 8.94
N PHE A 23 13.62 4.85 7.88
CA PHE A 23 14.80 5.73 7.90
C PHE A 23 14.47 7.21 7.93
N THR A 24 13.24 7.63 7.62
CA THR A 24 12.86 9.03 7.71
C THR A 24 12.61 9.43 9.17
N ARG A 25 13.18 10.58 9.56
CA ARG A 25 12.88 11.21 10.86
C ARG A 25 11.68 12.15 10.79
N ASN A 26 11.21 12.46 9.57
CA ASN A 26 10.08 13.35 9.37
C ASN A 26 8.78 12.54 9.39
N LEU A 27 7.99 12.75 10.45
CA LEU A 27 6.68 12.12 10.66
C LEU A 27 5.75 12.26 9.45
N ILE A 28 5.78 13.40 8.75
CA ILE A 28 4.93 13.65 7.57
C ILE A 28 5.26 12.67 6.44
N TYR A 29 6.54 12.49 6.14
CA TYR A 29 6.97 11.55 5.11
C TYR A 29 6.71 10.10 5.54
N SER A 30 6.87 9.76 6.83
CA SER A 30 6.49 8.43 7.34
C SER A 30 5.01 8.15 7.12
N ILE A 31 4.13 9.07 7.52
CA ILE A 31 2.68 8.87 7.45
C ILE A 31 2.21 8.80 5.98
N ASN A 32 2.76 9.64 5.10
CA ASN A 32 2.48 9.58 3.67
C ASN A 32 2.93 8.24 3.06
N SER A 33 4.13 7.76 3.39
CA SER A 33 4.60 6.45 2.92
C SER A 33 3.78 5.29 3.49
N ILE A 34 3.34 5.36 4.75
CA ILE A 34 2.40 4.38 5.34
C ILE A 34 1.08 4.38 4.57
N GLY A 35 0.53 5.56 4.28
CA GLY A 35 -0.73 5.72 3.55
C GLY A 35 -0.68 5.10 2.15
N ILE A 36 0.37 5.44 1.38
CA ILE A 36 0.60 4.92 0.03
C ILE A 36 0.80 3.39 0.06
N THR A 37 1.56 2.88 1.04
CA THR A 37 1.81 1.43 1.19
C THR A 37 0.52 0.67 1.51
N SER A 38 -0.32 1.21 2.39
CA SER A 38 -1.63 0.63 2.72
C SER A 38 -2.55 0.54 1.51
N ILE A 39 -2.62 1.61 0.69
CA ILE A 39 -3.40 1.59 -0.56
C ILE A 39 -2.87 0.52 -1.52
N ALA A 40 -1.54 0.46 -1.71
CA ALA A 40 -0.91 -0.53 -2.57
C ALA A 40 -1.21 -1.97 -2.12
N LEU A 41 -1.14 -2.24 -0.81
CA LEU A 41 -1.49 -3.53 -0.22
C LEU A 41 -2.96 -3.89 -0.45
N GLY A 42 -3.88 -2.92 -0.36
CA GLY A 42 -5.29 -3.14 -0.67
C GLY A 42 -5.54 -3.55 -2.12
N PHE A 43 -4.86 -2.91 -3.07
CA PHE A 43 -4.90 -3.35 -4.48
C PHE A 43 -4.32 -4.74 -4.65
N ILE A 44 -3.17 -5.03 -4.02
CA ILE A 44 -2.57 -6.37 -4.04
C ILE A 44 -3.56 -7.41 -3.51
N TYR A 45 -4.24 -7.14 -2.38
CA TYR A 45 -5.25 -8.02 -1.79
C TYR A 45 -6.45 -8.28 -2.72
N ARG A 46 -6.82 -7.32 -3.58
CA ARG A 46 -7.88 -7.52 -4.58
C ARG A 46 -7.45 -8.46 -5.71
N PHE A 47 -6.19 -8.37 -6.14
CA PHE A 47 -5.67 -9.16 -7.28
C PHE A 47 -5.05 -10.51 -6.86
N LEU A 48 -4.58 -10.66 -5.62
CA LEU A 48 -3.98 -11.90 -5.10
C LEU A 48 -4.89 -13.14 -5.20
N PRO A 49 -6.17 -13.09 -4.76
CA PRO A 49 -7.05 -14.26 -4.84
C PRO A 49 -7.46 -14.62 -6.27
N GLN A 50 -7.30 -13.73 -7.25
CA GLN A 50 -7.45 -14.06 -8.68
C GLN A 50 -6.25 -14.85 -9.23
N LEU A 51 -5.08 -14.78 -8.58
CA LEU A 51 -3.83 -15.37 -9.04
C LEU A 51 -3.47 -16.68 -8.34
N PHE A 52 -3.76 -16.78 -7.03
CA PHE A 52 -3.36 -17.94 -6.21
C PHE A 52 -4.53 -18.83 -5.78
N GLY A 53 -5.74 -18.61 -6.31
CA GLY A 53 -6.92 -19.40 -5.95
C GLY A 53 -7.30 -19.33 -4.47
N SER A 54 -6.73 -18.36 -3.73
CA SER A 54 -6.91 -18.30 -2.29
C SER A 54 -8.31 -17.82 -1.92
N LYS A 55 -8.94 -18.51 -0.95
CA LYS A 55 -10.21 -18.16 -0.30
C LYS A 55 -10.12 -16.92 0.61
N TYR A 56 -9.20 -15.97 0.35
CA TYR A 56 -9.21 -14.71 1.09
C TYR A 56 -10.50 -13.95 0.76
N LYS A 57 -11.23 -13.52 1.80
CA LYS A 57 -12.44 -12.70 1.67
C LYS A 57 -12.08 -11.45 0.87
N LYS A 58 -12.44 -11.45 -0.41
CA LYS A 58 -12.11 -10.38 -1.36
C LYS A 58 -12.56 -9.02 -0.86
N ASP A 59 -13.59 -8.96 -0.02
CA ASP A 59 -14.19 -7.75 0.53
C ASP A 59 -13.30 -7.00 1.54
N LEU A 60 -12.26 -7.66 2.07
CA LEU A 60 -11.36 -7.03 3.03
C LEU A 60 -10.39 -6.01 2.40
N PHE A 61 -10.34 -5.90 1.07
CA PHE A 61 -9.50 -4.92 0.37
C PHE A 61 -9.83 -3.46 0.68
N ILE A 62 -11.06 -3.18 1.12
CA ILE A 62 -11.53 -1.82 1.41
C ILE A 62 -10.83 -1.26 2.65
N PHE A 63 -10.56 -2.08 3.67
CA PHE A 63 -9.92 -1.65 4.92
C PHE A 63 -8.51 -1.05 4.74
N PRO A 64 -7.55 -1.71 4.05
CA PRO A 64 -6.23 -1.12 3.84
C PRO A 64 -6.29 0.12 2.92
N ILE A 65 -7.20 0.17 1.95
CA ILE A 65 -7.39 1.35 1.09
C ILE A 65 -7.91 2.53 1.92
N SER A 66 -8.97 2.33 2.70
CA SER A 66 -9.55 3.39 3.52
C SER A 66 -8.58 3.87 4.59
N ALA A 67 -7.85 2.97 5.25
CA ALA A 67 -6.81 3.32 6.22
C ALA A 67 -5.71 4.20 5.58
N GLY A 68 -5.29 3.87 4.35
CA GLY A 68 -4.28 4.64 3.65
C GLY A 68 -4.76 6.02 3.20
N VAL A 69 -6.00 6.11 2.70
CA VAL A 69 -6.63 7.40 2.33
C VAL A 69 -6.80 8.29 3.55
N ILE A 70 -7.24 7.73 4.69
CA ILE A 70 -7.37 8.48 5.95
C ILE A 70 -6.01 9.01 6.42
N CYS A 71 -4.94 8.21 6.35
CA CYS A 71 -3.60 8.66 6.72
C CYS A 71 -3.16 9.87 5.88
N ILE A 72 -3.35 9.84 4.56
CA ILE A 72 -2.95 10.93 3.66
C ILE A 72 -3.80 12.18 3.91
N LEU A 73 -5.11 12.02 4.12
CA LEU A 73 -6.01 13.13 4.44
C LEU A 73 -5.64 13.79 5.78
N LEU A 74 -5.32 13.00 6.80
CA LEU A 74 -4.97 13.50 8.12
C LEU A 74 -3.67 14.32 8.07
N VAL A 75 -2.70 13.92 7.25
CA VAL A 75 -1.49 14.71 7.00
C VAL A 75 -1.81 16.07 6.35
N ASN A 76 -2.72 16.10 5.37
CA ASN A 76 -3.10 17.34 4.66
C ASN A 76 -3.99 18.28 5.49
N ILE A 77 -4.62 17.81 6.58
CA ILE A 77 -5.42 18.66 7.47
C ILE A 77 -4.54 19.30 8.54
N ILE A 78 -3.51 18.60 9.00
CA ILE A 78 -2.62 19.05 10.08
C ILE A 78 -1.59 20.09 9.59
N TYR A 79 -1.31 20.12 8.28
CA TYR A 79 -0.26 20.93 7.66
C TYR A 79 -0.82 21.79 6.53
#